data_AF-A0A952N339-F1
#
_entry.id   AF-A0A952N339-F1
#
_cell.length_a   1.000
_cell.length_b   1.000
_cell.length_c   1.000
_cell.angle_alpha   90.00
_cell.angle_beta   90.00
_cell.angle_gamma   90.00
#
_symmetry.space_group_name_H-M   'P 1'
#
loop_
_entity.id
_entity.type
_entity.pdbx_description
1 polymer ?
#
loop_
_entity_poly.entity_id
_entity_poly.type
_entity_poly.pdbx_seq_one_letter_code
_entity_poly.pdbx_strand_id
1 'polypeptide(L)'
;MSLTVQTKKIYYDSTGRDIGEGKTKDLIEIGIFAEDGKNDKGMTQKTPLYLKKHWLVPGEHTLEFIVDTKPVKAGIDPYNKLIDRIPDDNVKTVEKK
;
A
#
# COMPACT_ATOMS: atom_id res chain seq x y z
N MET A 1 -12.98 -0.23 8.32
CA MET A 1 -11.90 0.76 8.55
C MET A 1 -11.71 1.58 7.28
N SER A 2 -11.16 2.80 7.40
CA SER A 2 -10.89 3.69 6.26
C SER A 2 -9.38 3.85 6.06
N LEU A 3 -8.91 3.76 4.83
CA LEU A 3 -7.52 3.99 4.45
C LEU A 3 -7.47 5.09 3.39
N THR A 4 -6.78 6.19 3.70
CA THR A 4 -6.52 7.26 2.73
C THR A 4 -5.14 7.10 2.15
N VAL A 5 -5.04 7.12 0.82
CA VAL A 5 -3.80 6.90 0.07
C VAL A 5 -3.66 7.96 -1.01
N GLN A 6 -2.42 8.37 -1.26
CA GLN A 6 -2.08 9.27 -2.36
C GLN A 6 -1.30 8.49 -3.40
N THR A 7 -1.71 8.58 -4.67
CA THR A 7 -0.99 7.96 -5.77
C THR A 7 -0.47 9.03 -6.71
N LYS A 8 0.77 8.88 -7.16
CA LYS A 8 1.39 9.75 -8.17
C LYS A 8 2.36 8.94 -9.02
N LYS A 9 2.34 9.16 -10.33
CA LYS A 9 3.29 8.56 -11.28
C LYS A 9 4.09 9.66 -11.94
N ILE A 10 5.41 9.58 -11.85
CA ILE A 10 6.34 10.54 -12.43
C ILE A 10 7.27 9.80 -13.39
N TYR A 11 7.51 10.37 -14.56
CA TYR A 11 8.47 9.88 -15.53
C TYR A 11 9.76 10.68 -15.44
N TYR A 12 10.90 9.98 -15.57
CA TYR A 12 12.22 10.59 -15.57
C TYR A 12 12.95 10.25 -16.86
N ASP A 13 13.81 11.16 -17.32
CA ASP A 13 14.78 10.86 -18.36
C ASP A 13 16.02 10.12 -17.81
N SER A 14 16.94 9.78 -18.70
CA SER A 14 18.20 9.10 -18.36
C SER A 14 19.13 9.94 -17.47
N THR A 15 18.87 11.23 -17.31
CA THR A 15 19.62 12.15 -16.45
C THR A 15 18.94 12.35 -15.09
N GLY A 16 17.78 11.73 -14.86
CA GLY A 16 17.00 11.83 -13.63
C GLY A 16 16.11 13.07 -13.55
N ARG A 17 15.89 13.79 -14.66
CA ARG A 17 14.99 14.95 -14.69
C ARG A 17 13.55 14.50 -14.86
N ASP A 18 12.64 15.09 -14.09
CA ASP A 18 11.20 14.91 -14.20
C ASP A 18 10.73 15.40 -15.58
N ILE A 19 10.22 14.49 -16.42
CA ILE A 19 9.75 14.78 -17.79
C ILE A 19 8.24 14.73 -17.94
N GLY A 20 7.51 14.38 -16.88
CA GLY A 20 6.06 14.45 -16.86
C GLY A 20 5.42 13.57 -15.81
N GLU A 21 4.09 13.68 -15.73
CA GLU A 21 3.26 12.91 -14.80
C GLU A 21 2.30 11.99 -15.56
N GLY A 22 2.17 10.76 -15.08
CA GLY A 22 1.18 9.82 -15.58
C GLY A 22 -0.23 10.28 -15.20
N LYS A 23 -1.18 10.18 -16.12
CA LYS A 23 -2.61 10.52 -15.90
C LYS A 23 -3.54 9.30 -15.90
N THR A 24 -2.98 8.13 -16.18
CA THR A 24 -3.73 6.87 -16.31
C THR A 24 -3.75 6.13 -14.99
N LYS A 25 -4.74 5.23 -14.84
CA LYS A 25 -4.77 4.30 -13.72
C LYS A 25 -3.61 3.31 -13.77
N ASP A 26 -3.05 3.00 -12.62
CA ASP A 26 -2.05 1.96 -12.43
C ASP A 26 -2.59 0.89 -11.47
N LEU A 27 -2.08 -0.33 -11.62
CA LEU A 27 -2.49 -1.47 -10.83
C LEU A 27 -1.61 -1.57 -9.57
N ILE A 28 -2.13 -1.15 -8.43
CA ILE A 28 -1.41 -1.06 -7.16
C ILE A 28 -1.99 -2.08 -6.18
N GLU A 29 -1.13 -2.81 -5.48
CA GLU A 29 -1.57 -3.76 -4.45
C GLU A 29 -1.95 -3.02 -3.17
N ILE A 30 -3.05 -3.39 -2.54
CA ILE A 30 -3.49 -2.83 -1.26
C ILE A 30 -3.50 -3.97 -0.25
N GLY A 31 -2.84 -3.74 0.88
CA GLY A 31 -2.70 -4.70 1.97
C GLY A 31 -3.32 -4.21 3.27
N ILE A 32 -4.02 -5.10 3.95
CA ILE A 32 -4.51 -4.92 5.32
C ILE A 32 -4.05 -6.13 6.10
N PHE A 33 -3.45 -5.91 7.27
CA PHE A 33 -2.82 -6.95 8.06
C PHE A 33 -3.29 -6.89 9.51
N ALA A 34 -3.46 -8.06 10.10
CA ALA A 34 -3.57 -8.26 11.54
C ALA A 34 -2.17 -8.24 12.18
N GLU A 35 -2.12 -8.49 13.48
CA GLU A 35 -0.85 -8.66 14.19
C GLU A 35 0.03 -9.71 13.51
N ASP A 36 1.34 -9.45 13.55
CA ASP A 36 2.32 -10.35 12.97
C ASP A 36 2.27 -11.67 13.75
N GLY A 37 2.05 -12.77 13.02
CA GLY A 37 2.03 -14.12 13.58
C GLY A 37 3.40 -14.77 13.55
N LYS A 38 3.46 -16.05 13.91
CA LYS A 38 4.62 -16.91 13.70
C LYS A 38 4.27 -18.02 12.72
N ASN A 39 5.18 -18.34 11.81
CA ASN A 39 5.06 -19.51 10.95
C ASN A 39 5.50 -20.79 11.67
N ASP A 40 5.39 -21.94 11.00
CA ASP A 40 5.77 -23.27 11.54
C ASP A 40 7.24 -23.37 11.97
N LYS A 41 8.09 -22.44 11.54
CA LYS A 41 9.51 -22.34 11.90
C LYS A 41 9.76 -21.32 13.03
N GLY A 42 8.71 -20.79 13.64
CA GLY A 42 8.78 -19.80 14.72
C GLY A 42 9.20 -18.39 14.26
N MET A 43 9.32 -18.14 12.96
CA MET A 43 9.70 -16.84 12.41
C MET A 43 8.48 -15.92 12.29
N THR A 44 8.68 -14.64 12.53
CA THR A 44 7.63 -13.61 12.38
C THR A 44 7.12 -13.57 10.94
N GLN A 45 5.80 -13.61 10.77
CA GLN A 45 5.13 -13.57 9.48
C GLN A 45 3.97 -12.56 9.52
N LYS A 46 3.89 -11.70 8.50
CA LYS A 46 2.73 -10.80 8.34
C LYS A 46 1.46 -11.63 8.11
N THR A 47 0.36 -11.26 8.77
CA THR A 47 -0.93 -11.94 8.64
C THR A 47 -1.87 -11.09 7.78
N PRO A 48 -2.00 -11.33 6.45
CA PRO A 48 -2.88 -10.53 5.59
C PRO A 48 -4.36 -10.86 5.85
N LEU A 49 -5.15 -9.82 6.15
CA LEU A 49 -6.62 -9.84 6.15
C LEU A 49 -7.18 -9.50 4.77
N TYR A 50 -6.44 -8.66 4.04
CA TYR A 50 -6.76 -8.26 2.69
C TYR A 50 -5.46 -8.06 1.93
N LEU A 51 -5.37 -8.61 0.72
CA LEU A 51 -4.27 -8.36 -0.18
C LEU A 51 -4.77 -8.49 -1.62
N LYS A 52 -5.11 -7.37 -2.25
CA LYS A 52 -5.63 -7.37 -3.63
C LYS A 52 -5.10 -6.18 -4.41
N LYS A 53 -4.99 -6.35 -5.72
CA LYS A 53 -4.63 -5.29 -6.64
C LYS A 53 -5.83 -4.46 -7.05
N HIS A 54 -5.65 -3.14 -7.06
CA HIS A 54 -6.65 -2.15 -7.40
C HIS A 54 -6.12 -1.23 -8.49
N TRP A 55 -6.99 -0.88 -9.43
CA TRP A 55 -6.68 0.15 -10.40
C TRP A 55 -6.95 1.52 -9.79
N LEU A 56 -5.90 2.29 -9.53
CA LEU A 56 -6.00 3.63 -8.95
C LEU A 56 -5.50 4.66 -9.97
N VAL A 57 -6.31 5.69 -10.22
CA VAL A 57 -5.85 6.89 -10.94
C VAL A 57 -4.96 7.74 -10.04
N PRO A 58 -4.11 8.61 -10.59
CA PRO A 58 -3.33 9.57 -9.79
C PRO A 58 -4.26 10.47 -8.95
N GLY A 59 -3.96 10.65 -7.67
CA GLY A 59 -4.74 11.47 -6.76
C GLY A 59 -4.90 10.87 -5.36
N GLU A 60 -5.72 11.53 -4.55
CA GLU A 60 -6.10 11.04 -3.22
C GLU A 60 -7.30 10.08 -3.34
N HIS A 61 -7.21 8.95 -2.66
CA HIS A 61 -8.29 7.96 -2.59
C HIS A 61 -8.57 7.63 -1.13
N THR A 62 -9.84 7.63 -0.75
CA THR A 62 -10.29 7.07 0.52
C THR A 62 -10.99 5.75 0.25
N LEU A 63 -10.45 4.67 0.81
CA LEU A 63 -10.90 3.32 0.58
C LEU A 63 -11.44 2.73 1.89
N GLU A 64 -12.63 2.16 1.82
CA GLU A 64 -13.27 1.53 2.97
C GLU A 64 -13.23 0.01 2.85
N PHE A 65 -12.85 -0.63 3.95
CA PHE A 65 -12.71 -2.08 4.01
C PHE A 65 -13.44 -2.65 5.22
N ILE A 66 -14.18 -3.72 4.97
CA ILE A 66 -14.75 -4.60 6.00
C ILE A 66 -13.83 -5.81 6.11
N VAL A 67 -13.33 -6.07 7.31
CA VAL A 67 -12.43 -7.18 7.63
C VAL A 67 -12.95 -7.91 8.85
N ASP A 68 -12.81 -9.24 8.87
CA ASP A 68 -13.40 -10.09 9.92
C ASP A 68 -12.67 -9.97 11.25
N THR A 69 -11.43 -9.50 11.24
CA THR A 69 -10.59 -9.36 12.43
C THR A 69 -9.99 -7.97 12.53
N LYS A 70 -9.47 -7.63 13.71
CA LYS A 70 -8.90 -6.31 13.98
C LYS A 70 -7.65 -6.08 13.13
N PRO A 71 -7.64 -5.08 12.22
CA PRO A 71 -6.43 -4.73 11.48
C PRO A 71 -5.50 -3.92 12.39
N VAL A 72 -4.19 -4.08 12.20
CA VAL A 72 -3.15 -3.28 12.88
C VAL A 72 -2.25 -2.52 11.91
N LYS A 73 -2.13 -3.00 10.66
CA LYS A 73 -1.38 -2.32 9.59
C LYS A 73 -2.19 -2.30 8.31
N ALA A 74 -2.10 -1.21 7.56
CA ALA A 74 -2.75 -1.05 6.27
C ALA A 74 -1.92 -0.18 5.34
N GLY A 75 -1.96 -0.45 4.04
CA GLY A 75 -1.11 0.29 3.11
C GLY A 75 -1.31 -0.03 1.64
N ILE A 76 -0.70 0.80 0.80
CA ILE A 76 -0.48 0.54 -0.62
C ILE A 76 0.89 -0.10 -0.79
N ASP A 77 1.02 -0.96 -1.79
CA ASP A 77 2.23 -1.71 -2.12
C ASP A 77 3.02 -2.20 -0.89
N PRO A 78 2.40 -3.03 -0.01
CA PRO A 78 2.93 -3.35 1.31
C PRO A 78 4.21 -4.20 1.31
N TYR A 79 4.66 -4.59 0.12
CA TYR A 79 5.88 -5.35 -0.15
C TYR A 79 6.87 -4.57 -1.04
N ASN A 80 6.64 -3.27 -1.28
CA ASN A 80 7.51 -2.38 -2.05
C ASN A 80 7.88 -2.96 -3.43
N LYS A 81 6.87 -3.44 -4.18
CA LYS A 81 7.03 -4.00 -5.53
C LYS A 81 7.19 -2.89 -6.58
N LEU A 82 6.73 -1.68 -6.30
CA LEU A 82 6.81 -0.52 -7.17
C LEU A 82 8.04 0.32 -6.83
N ILE A 83 8.55 1.03 -7.83
CA ILE A 83 9.64 1.99 -7.62
C ILE A 83 9.03 3.21 -6.94
N ASP A 84 9.45 3.45 -5.70
CA ASP A 84 8.99 4.53 -4.87
C ASP A 84 10.16 5.24 -4.18
N ARG A 85 10.00 6.56 -3.96
CA ARG A 85 11.00 7.41 -3.32
C ARG A 85 10.97 7.29 -1.80
N ILE A 86 9.81 7.02 -1.20
CA ILE A 86 9.62 6.99 0.26
C ILE A 86 8.88 5.70 0.66
N PRO A 87 9.47 4.51 0.45
CA PRO A 87 8.78 3.23 0.65
C PRO A 87 8.31 2.97 2.09
N ASP A 88 8.80 3.74 3.07
CA ASP A 88 8.42 3.61 4.47
C ASP A 88 7.01 4.18 4.77
N ASP A 89 6.46 5.03 3.89
CA ASP A 89 5.12 5.63 4.09
C ASP A 89 3.97 4.78 3.49
N ASN A 90 4.33 3.76 2.71
CA ASN A 90 3.42 2.84 2.03
C ASN A 90 2.48 2.11 2.99
N VAL A 91 2.97 1.78 4.20
CA VAL A 91 2.20 1.06 5.23
C VAL A 91 2.13 1.86 6.51
N LYS A 92 0.91 2.08 7.00
CA LYS A 92 0.64 2.79 8.26
C LYS A 92 0.04 1.85 9.29
N THR A 93 0.39 2.07 10.56
CA THR A 93 -0.29 1.46 11.69
C THR A 93 -1.70 2.05 11.76
N VAL A 94 -2.72 1.20 11.76
CA VAL A 94 -4.10 1.64 11.93
C VAL A 94 -4.42 1.70 13.41
N GLU A 95 -4.57 2.92 13.93
CA GLU A 95 -5.05 3.14 15.29
C GLU A 95 -6.57 2.97 15.35
N LYS A 96 -7.05 2.47 16.49
CA LYS A 96 -8.50 2.40 16.76
C LYS A 96 -9.06 3.83 16.75
N LYS A 97 -10.09 4.07 15.94
CA LYS A 97 -11.15 4.99 16.34
C LYS A 97 -12.12 4.25 17.25
#